data_AF-A0A9P7FVT9-F1
#
_entry.id   AF-A0A9P7FVT9-F1
#
_cell.length_a   1.000
_cell.length_b   1.000
_cell.length_c   1.000
_cell.angle_alpha   90.00
_cell.angle_beta   90.00
_cell.angle_gamma   90.00
#
_symmetry.space_group_name_H-M   'P 1'
#
loop_
_entity.id
_entity.type
_entity.pdbx_description
1 polymer ?
#
loop_
_entity_poly.entity_id
_entity_poly.type
_entity_poly.pdbx_seq_one_letter_code
_entity_poly.pdbx_strand_id
1 'polypeptide(L)' 'MDFIPRYAQPFSLADAVKLDVAVITEEITRLQNSLKHLKETQAGLQEYIDSETPTEVDVEIAKALEENKIVMYAHRTI' A
#
# COMPACT_ATOMS: atom_id res chain seq x y z
N MET A 1 10.59 13.54 5.38
CA MET A 1 9.76 14.22 4.36
C MET A 1 8.35 13.76 4.60
N ASP A 2 7.46 14.65 5.05
CA ASP A 2 6.06 14.31 5.27
C ASP A 2 5.31 14.39 3.94
N PHE A 3 4.80 13.26 3.45
CA PHE A 3 3.98 13.21 2.25
C PHE A 3 2.57 13.68 2.58
N ILE A 4 2.17 14.85 2.08
CA ILE A 4 0.79 15.34 2.18
C ILE A 4 0.07 14.96 0.89
N PRO A 5 -0.85 13.98 0.91
CA PRO A 5 -1.58 13.59 -0.29
C PRO A 5 -2.48 14.74 -0.74
N ARG A 6 -2.47 15.01 -2.05
CA ARG A 6 -3.28 16.08 -2.67
C ARG A 6 -4.78 15.86 -2.53
N TYR A 7 -5.18 14.60 -2.35
CA TYR A 7 -6.54 14.16 -2.06
C TYR A 7 -6.49 13.21 -0.87
N ALA A 8 -7.34 13.45 0.13
CA ALA A 8 -7.47 12.54 1.27
C ALA A 8 -7.92 11.16 0.75
N GLN A 9 -7.14 10.13 1.05
CA GLN A 9 -7.45 8.75 0.71
C GLN A 9 -7.82 7.97 1.97
N PRO A 10 -8.76 7.01 1.88
CA PRO A 10 -9.52 6.62 0.69
C PRO A 10 -10.62 7.64 0.33
N PHE A 11 -10.85 7.87 -0.98
CA PHE A 11 -11.96 8.69 -1.46
C PHE A 11 -13.11 7.82 -1.94
N SER A 12 -14.35 8.27 -1.75
CA SER A 12 -15.53 7.52 -2.19
C SER A 12 -15.71 7.60 -3.71
N LEU A 13 -16.46 6.67 -4.31
CA LEU A 13 -16.85 6.76 -5.72
C LEU A 13 -17.54 8.09 -6.04
N ALA A 14 -18.38 8.58 -5.12
CA ALA A 14 -19.07 9.85 -5.27
C ALA A 14 -18.11 11.06 -5.30
N ASP A 15 -16.95 10.96 -4.66
CA ASP A 15 -15.90 11.98 -4.72
C ASP A 15 -15.04 11.82 -5.97
N ALA A 16 -14.78 10.59 -6.40
CA ALA A 16 -14.07 10.28 -7.63
C ALA A 16 -14.75 10.87 -8.87
N VAL A 17 -16.08 10.78 -8.95
CA VAL A 17 -16.88 11.31 -10.08
C VAL A 17 -16.85 12.84 -10.16
N LYS A 18 -16.49 13.54 -9.06
CA LYS A 18 -16.36 15.00 -9.05
C LYS A 18 -14.97 15.47 -9.53
N LEU A 19 -14.02 14.56 -9.71
CA LEU A 19 -12.68 14.88 -10.18
C LEU A 19 -12.67 15.01 -11.71
N ASP A 20 -11.80 15.90 -12.21
CA ASP A 20 -11.52 15.98 -13.64
C ASP A 20 -10.95 14.65 -14.16
N VAL A 21 -11.26 14.30 -15.41
CA VAL A 21 -10.80 13.04 -16.03
C VAL A 21 -9.27 12.92 -16.03
N ALA A 22 -8.55 14.03 -16.25
CA ALA A 22 -7.10 14.03 -16.18
C ALA A 22 -6.62 13.76 -14.75
N VAL A 23 -7.24 14.39 -13.76
CA VAL A 23 -6.92 14.23 -12.34
C VAL A 23 -7.15 12.79 -11.89
N ILE A 24 -8.34 12.21 -12.12
CA ILE A 24 -8.63 10.83 -11.69
C ILE A 24 -7.66 9.83 -12.35
N THR A 25 -7.24 10.07 -13.59
CA THR A 25 -6.28 9.21 -14.30
C THR A 25 -4.88 9.26 -13.67
N GLU A 26 -4.42 10.45 -13.30
CA GLU A 26 -3.16 10.62 -12.57
C GLU A 26 -3.23 9.94 -11.19
N GLU A 27 -4.35 10.10 -10.47
CA GLU A 27 -4.56 9.49 -9.17
C GLU A 27 -4.59 7.96 -9.24
N ILE A 28 -5.26 7.37 -10.25
CA ILE A 28 -5.26 5.93 -10.50
C ILE A 28 -3.84 5.44 -10.77
N THR A 29 -3.10 6.13 -11.64
CA THR A 29 -1.71 5.76 -11.98
C THR A 29 -0.81 5.80 -10.74
N ARG A 30 -0.95 6.86 -9.92
CA ARG A 30 -0.20 6.96 -8.66
C ARG A 30 -0.55 5.81 -7.72
N LEU A 31 -1.83 5.52 -7.51
CA LEU A 31 -2.29 4.42 -6.66
C LEU A 31 -1.76 3.07 -7.14
N GLN A 32 -1.78 2.82 -8.44
CA GLN A 32 -1.23 1.60 -9.03
C GLN A 32 0.27 1.47 -8.76
N ASN A 33 1.04 2.55 -8.89
CA ASN A 33 2.47 2.56 -8.58
C ASN A 33 2.72 2.32 -7.09
N SER A 34 1.97 2.96 -6.20
CA SER A 34 2.07 2.73 -4.76
C SER A 34 1.75 1.27 -4.39
N LEU A 35 0.70 0.68 -4.97
CA LEU A 35 0.35 -0.72 -4.75
C LEU A 35 1.40 -1.68 -5.31
N LYS A 36 2.02 -1.35 -6.45
CA LYS A 36 3.12 -2.13 -7.02
C LYS A 36 4.29 -2.18 -6.05
N HIS A 37 4.77 -1.01 -5.60
CA HIS A 37 5.88 -0.94 -4.65
C HIS A 37 5.57 -1.64 -3.34
N LEU A 38 4.35 -1.47 -2.81
CA LEU A 38 3.93 -2.15 -1.59
C LEU A 38 3.97 -3.68 -1.75
N LYS A 39 3.50 -4.21 -2.88
CA LYS A 39 3.59 -5.66 -3.19
C LYS A 39 5.03 -6.15 -3.31
N GLU A 40 5.91 -5.37 -3.94
CA GLU A 40 7.33 -5.70 -4.05
C GLU A 40 7.99 -5.76 -2.67
N THR A 41 7.71 -4.77 -1.80
CA THR A 41 8.19 -4.78 -0.41
C THR A 41 7.64 -5.98 0.36
N GLN A 42 6.36 -6.31 0.20
CA GLN A 42 5.76 -7.48 0.84
C GLN A 42 6.40 -8.79 0.41
N ALA A 43 6.70 -8.94 -0.88
CA ALA A 43 7.39 -10.12 -1.40
C ALA A 43 8.79 -10.25 -0.78
N GLY A 44 9.55 -9.14 -0.71
CA GLY A 44 10.88 -9.15 -0.10
C GLY A 44 10.87 -9.44 1.40
N LEU A 45 9.90 -8.90 2.15
CA LEU A 45 9.75 -9.19 3.58
C LEU A 45 9.38 -10.66 3.82
N GLN A 46 8.50 -11.22 3.00
CA GLN A 46 8.13 -12.64 3.08
C GLN A 46 9.32 -13.55 2.73
N GLU A 47 10.06 -13.23 1.66
CA GLU A 47 11.26 -13.98 1.27
C GLU A 47 12.32 -13.98 2.38
N TYR A 48 12.53 -12.84 3.04
CA TYR A 48 13.42 -12.76 4.19
C TYR A 48 12.97 -13.69 5.32
N ILE A 49 11.70 -13.63 5.72
CA ILE A 49 11.15 -14.49 6.79
C ILE A 49 11.27 -15.97 6.43
N ASP A 50 11.02 -16.33 5.17
CA ASP A 50 11.08 -17.72 4.69
C ASP A 50 12.53 -18.26 4.62
N SER A 51 13.52 -17.36 4.51
CA SER A 51 14.94 -17.71 4.44
C SER A 51 15.63 -17.87 5.81
N GLU A 52 15.02 -17.35 6.87
CA GLU A 52 15.56 -17.33 8.23
C GLU A 52 14.97 -18.46 9.10
N THR A 53 15.68 -18.87 10.15
CA THR A 53 15.07 -19.78 11.13
C THR A 53 14.02 -19.03 11.95
N PRO A 54 12.88 -19.67 12.35
CA PRO A 54 11.80 -18.98 13.07
C PRO A 54 12.22 -18.29 14.38
N THR A 55 13.35 -18.71 14.97
CA THR A 55 13.95 -18.11 16.18
C THR A 55 14.84 -16.89 15.91
N GLU A 56 15.21 -16.66 14.65
CA GLU A 56 16.09 -15.57 14.21
C GLU A 56 15.34 -14.46 13.45
N VAL A 57 14.08 -14.70 13.08
CA VAL A 57 13.23 -13.68 12.44
C VAL A 57 12.99 -12.50 13.38
N ASP A 58 13.36 -11.31 12.93
CA ASP A 58 13.08 -10.06 13.64
C ASP A 58 11.56 -9.81 13.76
N VAL A 59 11.11 -9.59 14.99
CA VAL A 59 9.71 -9.30 15.32
C VAL A 59 9.21 -8.03 14.61
N GLU A 60 10.07 -7.03 14.42
CA GLU A 60 9.71 -5.80 13.70
C GLU A 60 9.51 -6.06 12.20
N ILE A 61 10.21 -7.03 11.61
CA ILE A 61 10.02 -7.43 10.21
C ILE A 61 8.69 -8.17 10.04
N ALA A 62 8.37 -9.10 10.94
CA ALA A 62 7.08 -9.78 10.94
C ALA A 62 5.91 -8.80 11.12
N LYS A 63 6.09 -7.80 11.99
CA LYS A 63 5.11 -6.74 12.22
C LYS A 63 4.94 -5.83 11.00
N ALA A 64 6.02 -5.42 10.35
CA ALA A 64 5.97 -4.62 9.12
C ALA A 64 5.26 -5.36 7.98
N LEU A 65 5.39 -6.69 7.89
CA LEU A 65 4.63 -7.50 6.94
C LEU A 65 3.12 -7.39 7.23
N GLU A 66 2.71 -7.52 8.49
CA GLU A 66 1.30 -7.48 8.87
C GLU A 66 0.67 -6.09 8.72
N GLU A 67 1.37 -5.03 9.13
CA GLU A 67 0.90 -3.65 8.99
C GLU A 67 0.62 -3.28 7.53
N ASN A 68 1.51 -3.69 6.63
CA ASN A 68 1.36 -3.46 5.19
C ASN A 68 0.17 -4.23 4.60
N LYS A 69 -0.12 -5.45 5.08
CA LYS A 69 -1.33 -6.19 4.67
C LYS A 69 -2.59 -5.41 5.02
N ILE A 70 -2.67 -4.83 6.22
CA ILE A 70 -3.83 -4.03 6.65
C ILE A 70 -4.03 -2.85 5.70
N VAL A 71 -2.97 -2.14 5.34
CA VAL A 71 -3.03 -1.01 4.37
C VAL A 71 -3.51 -1.48 2.99
N MET A 72 -3.06 -2.64 2.51
CA MET A 72 -3.51 -3.22 1.24
C MET A 72 -4.98 -3.62 1.24
N TYR A 73 -5.49 -4.23 2.32
CA TYR A 73 -6.88 -4.64 2.42
C TYR A 73 -7.83 -3.45 2.61
N ALA A 74 -7.41 -2.41 3.34
CA ALA A 74 -8.16 -1.16 3.46
C ALA A 74 -8.37 -0.47 2.11
N HIS A 75 -7.44 -0.63 1.17
CA HIS A 75 -7.56 -0.12 -0.21
C HIS A 75 -8.39 -1.01 -1.15
N ARG A 76 -8.85 -2.18 -0.69
CA ARG A 76 -9.52 -3.19 -1.53
C ARG A 76 -11.04 -3.26 -1.32
N THR A 77 -11.59 -2.49 -0.37
CA THR A 77 -13.01 -2.51 0.03
C THR A 77 -13.84 -1.38 -0.61
N ILE A 78 -13.46 -0.89 -1.79
CA ILE A 78 -14.23 0.11 -2.56
C ILE A 78 -14.87 -0.58 -3.77
#